data_AF-A0A819G776-F1
#
_entry.id   AF-A0A819G776-F1
#
_cell.length_a   1.000
_cell.length_b   1.000
_cell.length_c   1.000
_cell.angle_alpha   90.00
_cell.angle_beta   90.00
_cell.angle_gamma   90.00
#
_symmetry.space_group_name_H-M   'P 1'
#
loop_
_entity.id
_entity.type
_entity.pdbx_description
1 polymer ?
#
loop_
_entity_poly.entity_id
_entity_poly.type
_entity_poly.pdbx_seq_one_letter_code
_entity_poly.pdbx_strand_id
1 'polypeptide(L)'
;FNNFMNDIKLMLGKRRPEYYLFVTWCVTGPIILLIIFFATMINDSSKLIVYGNYQFPRWTLGVGWTIFTICIAAMPLYYLYQYIQSFLHVRAYPTRNDPEVPDYIRAFRLTNTPVDDWGRKEKENRGKPNAIVPITTDVITNNAYEPTTNEF
;
A
#
# COMPACT_ATOMS: atom_id res chain seq x y z
N PHE A 1 6.54 -8.03 -9.95
CA PHE A 1 6.45 -9.51 -10.08
C PHE A 1 7.71 -10.22 -9.59
N ASN A 2 8.90 -9.84 -10.06
CA ASN A 2 10.16 -10.49 -9.66
C ASN A 2 10.43 -10.43 -8.14
N ASN A 3 10.08 -9.31 -7.48
CA ASN A 3 10.28 -9.13 -6.03
C ASN A 3 9.53 -10.21 -5.23
N PHE A 4 8.21 -10.31 -5.40
CA PHE A 4 7.38 -11.30 -4.72
C PHE A 4 7.81 -12.76 -4.98
N MET A 5 8.19 -13.08 -6.22
CA MET A 5 8.71 -14.40 -6.59
C MET A 5 10.05 -14.72 -5.90
N ASN A 6 10.90 -13.71 -5.71
CA ASN A 6 12.15 -13.86 -4.99
C ASN A 6 11.92 -14.02 -3.48
N ASP A 7 10.93 -13.32 -2.93
CA ASP A 7 10.54 -13.45 -1.52
C ASP A 7 10.03 -14.87 -1.23
N ILE A 8 9.16 -15.43 -2.07
CA ILE A 8 8.66 -16.81 -1.88
C ILE A 8 9.78 -17.85 -1.98
N LYS A 9 10.70 -17.69 -2.95
CA LYS A 9 11.87 -18.59 -3.06
C LYS A 9 12.75 -18.52 -1.82
N LEU A 10 12.92 -17.32 -1.25
CA LEU A 10 13.70 -17.09 -0.04
C LEU A 10 13.04 -17.74 1.18
N MET A 11 11.70 -17.68 1.27
CA MET A 11 10.96 -18.27 2.39
C MET A 11 10.86 -19.80 2.34
N LEU A 12 10.68 -20.39 1.15
CA LEU A 12 10.42 -21.83 1.01
C LEU A 12 11.67 -22.67 0.69
N GLY A 13 12.80 -22.05 0.34
CA GLY A 13 14.08 -22.72 0.11
C GLY A 13 14.13 -23.74 -1.06
N LYS A 14 13.01 -24.03 -1.73
CA LYS A 14 12.86 -24.99 -2.83
C LYS A 14 12.52 -24.31 -4.17
N ARG A 15 12.66 -25.08 -5.27
CA ARG A 15 12.41 -24.67 -6.67
C ARG A 15 11.08 -23.93 -6.85
N ARG A 16 11.06 -23.03 -7.84
CA ARG A 16 10.02 -22.03 -8.12
C ARG A 16 8.61 -22.56 -7.85
N PRO A 17 7.80 -21.87 -7.02
CA PRO A 17 6.39 -22.22 -6.82
C PRO A 17 5.63 -22.31 -8.16
N GLU A 18 4.65 -23.20 -8.22
CA GLU A 18 3.92 -23.53 -9.43
C GLU A 18 3.05 -22.35 -9.92
N TYR A 19 2.97 -22.19 -11.25
CA TYR A 19 2.21 -21.12 -11.92
C TYR A 19 0.74 -21.03 -11.47
N TYR A 20 0.15 -22.16 -11.06
CA TYR A 20 -1.25 -22.24 -10.61
C TYR A 20 -1.55 -21.40 -9.36
N LEU A 21 -0.63 -21.31 -8.39
CA LEU A 21 -0.84 -20.52 -7.17
C LEU A 21 -0.99 -19.02 -7.50
N PHE A 22 -0.24 -18.56 -8.51
CA PHE A 22 -0.26 -17.17 -8.95
C PHE A 22 -1.53 -16.81 -9.71
N VAL A 23 -2.01 -17.71 -10.59
CA VAL A 23 -3.26 -17.51 -11.32
C VAL A 23 -4.43 -17.43 -10.34
N THR A 24 -4.43 -18.26 -9.30
CA THR A 24 -5.44 -18.21 -8.25
C THR A 24 -5.41 -16.86 -7.50
N TRP A 25 -4.24 -16.34 -7.14
CA TRP A 25 -4.18 -15.13 -6.31
C TRP A 25 -4.31 -13.84 -7.11
N CYS A 26 -3.66 -13.75 -8.27
CA CYS A 26 -3.61 -12.52 -9.05
C CYS A 26 -4.83 -12.32 -9.95
N VAL A 27 -5.46 -13.42 -10.40
CA VAL A 27 -6.53 -13.36 -11.40
C VAL A 27 -7.86 -13.81 -10.79
N THR A 28 -7.88 -14.92 -10.07
CA THR A 28 -9.14 -15.47 -9.53
C THR A 28 -9.70 -14.60 -8.41
N GLY A 29 -8.84 -14.07 -7.52
CA GLY A 29 -9.22 -13.12 -6.47
C GLY A 29 -9.99 -11.89 -6.98
N PRO A 30 -9.39 -11.04 -7.84
CA PRO A 30 -10.07 -9.84 -8.32
C PRO A 30 -11.30 -10.15 -9.19
N ILE A 31 -11.29 -11.23 -9.97
CA ILE A 31 -12.43 -11.61 -10.81
C ILE A 31 -13.63 -12.03 -9.96
N ILE A 32 -13.45 -12.89 -8.95
CA ILE A 32 -14.55 -13.33 -8.09
C ILE A 32 -15.12 -12.12 -7.31
N LEU A 33 -14.25 -11.26 -6.77
CA LEU A 33 -14.68 -10.05 -6.07
C LEU A 33 -15.49 -9.13 -6.99
N LEU A 34 -15.06 -8.96 -8.24
CA LEU A 34 -15.76 -8.15 -9.23
C LEU A 34 -17.14 -8.74 -9.58
N ILE A 35 -17.24 -10.05 -9.78
CA ILE A 35 -18.51 -10.73 -10.07
C ILE A 35 -19.49 -10.56 -8.91
N ILE A 36 -19.04 -10.79 -7.68
CA ILE A 36 -19.90 -10.66 -6.49
C ILE A 36 -20.35 -9.20 -6.32
N PHE A 37 -19.45 -8.23 -6.52
CA PHE A 37 -19.78 -6.82 -6.44
C PHE A 37 -20.90 -6.42 -7.41
N PHE A 38 -20.79 -6.83 -8.69
CA PHE A 38 -21.83 -6.54 -9.68
C PHE A 38 -23.14 -7.29 -9.38
N ALA A 39 -23.07 -8.55 -8.93
CA ALA A 39 -24.24 -9.31 -8.53
C ALA A 39 -25.00 -8.62 -7.38
N THR A 40 -24.28 -8.13 -6.37
CA THR A 40 -24.86 -7.36 -5.26
C THR A 40 -25.51 -6.07 -5.76
N MET A 41 -24.82 -5.30 -6.62
CA MET A 41 -25.35 -4.04 -7.15
C MET A 41 -26.66 -4.21 -7.96
N ILE A 42 -26.76 -5.30 -8.74
CA ILE A 42 -27.95 -5.62 -9.54
C ILE A 42 -29.12 -6.09 -8.65
N ASN A 43 -28.83 -6.94 -7.66
CA ASN A 43 -29.84 -7.47 -6.73
C ASN A 43 -30.42 -6.38 -5.81
N ASP A 44 -29.56 -5.49 -5.30
CA ASP A 44 -29.97 -4.40 -4.40
C ASP A 44 -30.87 -3.35 -5.09
N SER A 45 -30.75 -3.21 -6.40
CA SER A 45 -31.57 -2.27 -7.19
C SER A 45 -32.99 -2.78 -7.48
N SER A 46 -33.18 -4.11 -7.45
CA SER A 46 -34.42 -4.76 -7.91
C SER A 46 -35.30 -5.29 -6.78
N LYS A 47 -34.74 -5.55 -5.59
CA LYS A 47 -35.47 -6.17 -4.49
C LYS A 47 -35.45 -5.29 -3.25
N LEU A 48 -36.61 -4.71 -2.89
CA LEU A 48 -36.78 -4.23 -1.52
C LEU A 48 -36.61 -5.45 -0.60
N ILE A 49 -35.70 -5.34 0.35
CA ILE A 49 -35.45 -6.40 1.33
C ILE A 49 -36.75 -6.58 2.11
N VAL A 50 -37.45 -7.70 1.89
CA VAL A 50 -38.68 -8.04 2.63
C VAL A 50 -38.30 -9.12 3.63
N TYR A 51 -38.43 -8.79 4.92
CA TYR A 51 -38.20 -9.74 6.00
C TYR A 51 -39.57 -10.20 6.52
N GLY A 52 -40.03 -11.37 6.07
CA GLY A 52 -41.37 -11.86 6.34
C GLY A 52 -42.44 -10.93 5.75
N ASN A 53 -43.17 -10.22 6.60
CA ASN A 53 -44.19 -9.24 6.20
C ASN A 53 -43.72 -7.77 6.32
N TYR A 54 -42.49 -7.53 6.77
CA TYR A 54 -41.94 -6.18 6.93
C TYR A 54 -41.15 -5.77 5.68
N GLN A 55 -41.58 -4.68 5.04
CA GLN A 55 -40.87 -4.08 3.92
C GLN A 55 -39.89 -3.03 4.44
N PHE A 56 -38.59 -3.23 4.18
CA PHE A 56 -37.61 -2.21 4.55
C PHE A 56 -37.80 -0.94 3.70
N PRO A 57 -37.84 0.24 4.32
CA PRO A 57 -37.96 1.51 3.62
C PRO A 57 -36.69 1.84 2.83
N ARG A 58 -36.82 2.57 1.72
CA ARG A 58 -35.72 2.82 0.76
C ARG A 58 -34.50 3.54 1.35
N TRP A 59 -34.63 4.26 2.47
CA TRP A 59 -33.50 4.92 3.13
C TRP A 59 -32.48 3.93 3.70
N THR A 60 -32.91 2.71 4.03
CA THR A 60 -32.04 1.67 4.61
C THR A 60 -30.93 1.25 3.64
N LEU A 61 -31.25 1.20 2.35
CA LEU A 61 -30.28 0.98 1.29
C LEU A 61 -29.22 2.09 1.27
N GLY A 62 -29.64 3.36 1.38
CA GLY A 62 -28.73 4.50 1.46
C GLY A 62 -27.78 4.42 2.66
N VAL A 63 -28.27 3.99 3.82
CA VAL A 63 -27.44 3.79 5.03
C VAL A 63 -26.40 2.70 4.82
N GLY A 64 -26.78 1.57 4.21
CA GLY A 64 -25.85 0.48 3.88
C GLY A 64 -24.71 0.94 2.98
N TRP A 65 -25.04 1.66 1.90
CA TRP A 65 -24.04 2.22 1.00
C TRP A 65 -23.15 3.27 1.66
N THR A 66 -23.70 4.08 2.58
CA THR A 66 -22.91 5.08 3.33
C THR A 66 -21.84 4.42 4.20
N ILE A 67 -22.18 3.33 4.91
CA ILE A 67 -21.22 2.61 5.74
C ILE A 67 -20.13 1.98 4.87
N PHE A 68 -20.52 1.38 3.73
CA PHE A 68 -19.57 0.79 2.78
C PHE A 68 -18.61 1.82 2.20
N THR A 69 -19.11 3.00 1.79
CA THR A 69 -18.25 4.06 1.24
C THR A 69 -17.30 4.62 2.28
N ILE A 70 -17.70 4.72 3.55
CA ILE A 70 -16.80 5.14 4.64
C ILE A 70 -15.63 4.16 4.79
N CYS A 71 -15.91 2.85 4.79
CA CYS A 71 -14.85 1.83 4.87
C CYS A 71 -13.89 1.91 3.68
N ILE A 72 -14.42 2.05 2.46
CA ILE A 72 -13.60 2.17 1.25
C ILE A 72 -12.81 3.48 1.22
N ALA A 73 -13.39 4.59 1.71
CA ALA A 73 -12.76 5.90 1.73
C ALA A 73 -11.56 5.98 2.67
N ALA A 74 -11.43 5.09 3.66
CA ALA A 74 -10.27 5.06 4.55
C ALA A 74 -8.94 4.79 3.80
N MET A 75 -8.97 3.92 2.78
CA MET A 75 -7.79 3.61 1.94
C MET A 75 -7.23 4.82 1.18
N PRO A 76 -8.03 5.53 0.35
CA PRO A 76 -7.54 6.70 -0.39
C PRO A 76 -7.20 7.87 0.53
N LEU A 77 -7.88 8.04 1.68
CA LEU A 77 -7.53 9.07 2.66
C LEU A 77 -6.12 8.85 3.22
N TYR A 78 -5.79 7.63 3.60
CA TYR A 78 -4.45 7.29 4.06
C TYR A 78 -3.40 7.48 2.95
N TYR A 79 -3.70 7.03 1.73
CA TYR A 79 -2.82 7.22 0.58
C TYR A 79 -2.57 8.71 0.29
N LEU A 80 -3.60 9.54 0.33
CA LEU A 80 -3.49 10.99 0.12
C LEU A 80 -2.64 11.65 1.21
N TYR A 81 -2.83 11.26 2.48
CA TYR A 81 -1.99 11.74 3.57
C TYR A 81 -0.51 11.42 3.32
N GLN A 82 -0.18 10.17 2.97
CA GLN A 82 1.19 9.76 2.68
C GLN A 82 1.77 10.45 1.44
N TYR A 83 0.96 10.65 0.40
CA TYR A 83 1.36 11.36 -0.81
C TYR A 83 1.68 12.83 -0.52
N ILE A 84 0.86 13.52 0.28
CA ILE A 84 1.12 14.91 0.68
C ILE A 84 2.43 15.00 1.48
N GLN A 85 2.66 14.11 2.44
CA GLN A 85 3.91 14.07 3.20
C GLN A 85 5.13 13.85 2.28
N SER A 86 5.01 12.93 1.32
CA SER A 86 6.07 12.64 0.34
C SER A 86 6.34 13.85 -0.56
N PHE A 87 5.30 14.56 -0.99
CA PHE A 87 5.40 15.75 -1.83
C PHE A 87 6.05 16.92 -1.09
N LEU A 88 5.67 17.17 0.17
CA LEU A 88 6.29 18.20 1.01
C LEU A 88 7.78 17.88 1.25
N HIS A 89 8.14 16.62 1.46
CA HIS A 89 9.53 16.21 1.61
C HIS A 89 10.36 16.46 0.35
N VAL A 90 9.83 16.11 -0.83
CA VAL A 90 10.51 16.39 -2.11
C VAL A 90 10.80 17.88 -2.27
N ARG A 91 9.87 18.74 -1.85
CA ARG A 91 10.04 20.19 -1.88
C ARG A 91 11.05 20.70 -0.84
N ALA A 92 11.14 20.05 0.32
CA ALA A 92 12.08 20.40 1.38
C ALA A 92 13.54 20.02 1.05
N TYR A 93 13.75 18.96 0.26
CA TYR A 93 15.07 18.47 -0.15
C TYR A 93 15.22 18.48 -1.68
N PRO A 94 15.48 19.65 -2.30
CA PRO A 94 15.75 19.75 -3.72
C PRO A 94 17.09 19.07 -4.05
N THR A 95 17.07 18.01 -4.84
CA THR A 95 18.30 17.33 -5.26
C THR A 95 19.04 18.17 -6.29
N ARG A 96 20.34 18.39 -6.07
CA ARG A 96 21.16 19.30 -6.88
C ARG A 96 21.54 18.76 -8.27
N ASN A 97 21.53 17.44 -8.49
CA ASN A 97 22.09 16.80 -9.69
C ASN A 97 21.11 15.85 -10.41
N ASP A 98 19.81 15.92 -10.10
CA ASP A 98 18.83 15.06 -10.76
C ASP A 98 18.44 15.65 -12.13
N PRO A 99 18.27 14.82 -13.18
CA PRO A 99 17.67 15.27 -14.44
C PRO A 99 16.29 15.88 -14.17
N GLU A 100 15.83 16.82 -15.01
CA GLU A 100 14.59 17.62 -14.87
C GLU A 100 13.29 16.79 -14.71
N VAL A 101 13.15 16.05 -13.61
CA VAL A 101 12.01 15.22 -13.29
C VAL A 101 11.08 16.07 -12.43
N PRO A 102 9.80 16.23 -12.83
CA PRO A 102 8.84 16.97 -12.03
C PRO A 102 8.63 16.40 -10.63
N ASP A 103 8.48 17.29 -9.64
CA ASP A 103 8.32 16.93 -8.22
C ASP A 103 7.18 15.94 -7.96
N TYR A 104 6.08 16.03 -8.72
CA TYR A 104 4.94 15.12 -8.58
C TYR A 104 5.28 13.67 -8.96
N ILE A 105 6.14 13.48 -9.97
CA ILE A 105 6.60 12.14 -10.37
C ILE A 105 7.53 11.56 -9.31
N ARG A 106 8.38 12.40 -8.73
CA ARG A 106 9.30 12.00 -7.65
C ARG A 106 8.54 11.60 -6.40
N ALA A 107 7.59 12.43 -5.96
CA ALA A 107 6.73 12.14 -4.82
C ALA A 107 5.97 10.82 -5.03
N PHE A 108 5.37 10.62 -6.21
CA PHE A 108 4.68 9.38 -6.54
C PHE A 108 5.59 8.15 -6.50
N ARG A 109 6.81 8.25 -7.02
CA ARG A 109 7.77 7.12 -6.94
C ARG A 109 8.15 6.81 -5.50
N LEU A 110 8.43 7.81 -4.68
CA LEU A 110 8.78 7.64 -3.27
C LEU A 110 7.63 7.01 -2.47
N THR A 111 6.38 7.40 -2.77
CA THR A 111 5.21 6.79 -2.13
C THR A 111 5.05 5.31 -2.51
N ASN A 112 5.45 4.92 -3.72
CA ASN A 112 5.33 3.54 -4.21
C ASN A 112 6.58 2.67 -3.95
N THR A 113 7.69 3.25 -3.48
CA THR A 113 8.84 2.46 -3.04
C THR A 113 8.53 1.84 -1.68
N PRO A 114 8.77 0.53 -1.49
CA PRO A 114 8.61 -0.09 -0.19
C PRO A 114 9.61 0.52 0.79
N VAL A 115 9.20 0.66 2.06
CA VAL A 115 10.13 0.94 3.15
C VAL A 115 11.17 -0.17 3.20
N ASP A 116 12.44 0.18 3.33
CA ASP A 116 13.52 -0.75 3.06
C ASP A 116 14.39 -1.08 4.27
N ASP A 117 13.88 -0.76 5.45
CA ASP A 117 14.47 -1.09 6.75
C ASP A 117 14.44 -2.61 7.05
N TRP A 118 13.49 -3.33 6.47
CA TRP A 118 13.35 -4.76 6.70
C TRP A 118 14.15 -5.59 5.69
N GLY A 119 15.25 -6.19 6.12
CA GLY A 119 16.03 -7.18 5.35
C GLY A 119 17.55 -6.98 5.40
N ARG A 120 18.31 -7.86 4.76
CA ARG A 120 19.79 -7.90 4.80
C ARG A 120 20.44 -6.77 3.95
N LYS A 121 20.15 -5.50 4.24
CA LYS A 121 20.56 -4.33 3.42
C LYS A 121 21.86 -3.64 3.85
N GLU A 122 22.32 -3.85 5.08
CA GLU A 122 23.47 -3.14 5.64
C GLU A 122 24.78 -3.31 4.84
N LYS A 123 24.88 -4.41 4.07
CA LYS A 123 26.08 -4.71 3.26
C LYS A 123 26.05 -4.13 1.84
N GLU A 124 24.88 -3.75 1.34
CA GLU A 124 24.75 -3.22 -0.04
C GLU A 124 24.91 -1.70 -0.08
N ASN A 125 24.40 -0.98 0.93
CA ASN A 125 24.44 0.48 0.99
C ASN A 125 25.83 1.07 1.31
N ARG A 126 26.77 0.30 1.88
CA ARG A 126 28.16 0.75 2.05
C ARG A 126 28.92 0.98 0.72
N GLY A 127 28.39 0.49 -0.42
CA GLY A 127 29.05 0.57 -1.72
C GLY A 127 28.43 1.55 -2.73
N LYS A 128 27.31 2.21 -2.41
CA LYS A 128 26.56 3.06 -3.36
C LYS A 128 26.32 4.46 -2.76
N PRO A 129 27.12 5.48 -3.11
CA PRO A 129 27.03 6.82 -2.50
C PRO A 129 25.74 7.60 -2.84
N ASN A 130 24.88 7.11 -3.76
CA ASN A 130 23.73 7.84 -4.29
C ASN A 130 22.38 7.11 -4.11
N ALA A 131 22.29 6.13 -3.21
CA ALA A 131 20.99 5.52 -2.92
C ALA A 131 20.13 6.52 -2.14
N ILE A 132 18.99 6.91 -2.71
CA ILE A 132 18.00 7.77 -2.06
C ILE A 132 17.44 6.98 -0.88
N VAL A 133 17.85 7.34 0.34
CA VAL A 133 17.34 6.74 1.58
C VAL A 133 15.86 7.13 1.70
N PRO A 134 14.92 6.18 1.77
CA PRO A 134 13.52 6.51 1.96
C PRO A 134 13.29 7.08 3.36
N ILE A 135 12.31 7.96 3.44
CA ILE A 135 11.90 8.64 4.67
C ILE A 135 11.26 7.60 5.59
N THR A 136 12.05 6.91 6.42
CA THR A 136 11.79 6.55 7.83
C THR A 136 12.71 5.44 8.33
N THR A 137 13.82 5.83 8.96
CA THR A 137 14.44 5.19 10.15
C THR A 137 15.26 6.18 10.97
N ASP A 138 15.24 7.46 10.60
CA ASP A 138 16.09 8.44 11.26
C ASP A 138 15.15 9.37 12.03
N VAL A 139 14.13 9.96 11.39
CA VAL A 139 13.35 11.03 12.02
C VAL A 139 12.29 10.54 13.03
N ILE A 140 11.72 9.34 12.89
CA ILE A 140 10.69 8.82 13.83
C ILE A 140 11.33 8.04 15.00
N THR A 141 12.49 7.42 14.76
CA THR A 141 13.31 6.69 15.75
C THR A 141 14.41 7.55 16.35
N ASN A 142 14.53 8.84 16.04
CA ASN A 142 15.45 9.77 16.73
C ASN A 142 15.07 10.04 18.20
N ASN A 143 14.09 9.34 18.77
CA ASN A 143 13.98 9.14 20.23
C ASN A 143 14.72 7.89 20.74
N ALA A 144 15.49 7.21 19.88
CA ALA A 144 16.37 6.09 20.19
C ALA A 144 17.82 6.39 19.78
N TYR A 145 18.23 7.67 19.79
CA TYR A 145 19.63 8.01 20.00
C TYR A 145 19.95 7.71 21.46
N GLU A 146 20.20 6.44 21.79
CA GLU A 146 20.97 6.13 22.99
C GLU A 146 22.30 6.85 22.84
N PRO A 147 22.63 7.81 23.72
CA PRO A 147 23.95 8.39 23.70
C PRO A 147 24.91 7.25 24.04
N THR A 148 25.77 6.88 23.09
CA THR A 148 27.01 6.18 23.42
C THR A 148 27.81 7.12 24.31
N THR A 149 27.56 7.03 25.61
CA THR A 149 28.41 7.55 26.65
C THR A 149 29.73 6.83 26.51
N ASN A 150 30.71 7.56 25.97
CA ASN A 150 32.10 7.18 26.04
C ASN A 150 32.50 7.03 27.51
N GLU A 151 32.88 5.83 27.94
CA GLU A 151 33.71 5.64 29.12
C GLU A 151 34.66 4.43 28.92
N PHE A 152 35.95 4.79 28.76
CA PHE A 152 37.21 4.04 28.87
C PHE A 152 37.61 3.01 27.80
#